data_AF-A0A6J6H0A1-F1
#
_entry.id   AF-A0A6J6H0A1-F1
#
_cell.length_a   1.000
_cell.length_b   1.000
_cell.length_c   1.000
_cell.angle_alpha   90.00
_cell.angle_beta   90.00
_cell.angle_gamma   90.00
#
_symmetry.space_group_name_H-M   'P 1'
#
loop_
_entity.id
_entity.type
_entity.pdbx_description
1 polymer ?
#
loop_
_entity_poly.entity_id
_entity_poly.type
_entity_poly.pdbx_seq_one_letter_code
_entity_poly.pdbx_strand_id
1 'polypeptide(L)'
;MGNSTSKKPVRGRAPKDNGRKIKKKGNLLAAEKIEYIDYKDINLLQRFMSDRSKIKAKTLNGNTVQQQRELATAIKNAREMALLPYTKRVASAGRGGPRGPRGPRNSESGNRDEVKNVDAVVDAVDTGIEVDTIEDTATTEEG
;
A
#
# COMPACT_ATOMS: atom_id res chain seq x y z
N MET A 1 -23.06 -31.09 -35.82
CA MET A 1 -23.03 -30.94 -34.35
C MET A 1 -21.66 -30.42 -33.96
N GLY A 2 -21.53 -29.15 -33.58
CA GLY A 2 -20.24 -28.57 -33.17
C GLY A 2 -20.49 -27.45 -32.18
N ASN A 3 -20.17 -27.69 -30.91
CA ASN A 3 -20.22 -26.67 -29.86
C ASN A 3 -18.96 -26.81 -28.99
N SER A 4 -17.98 -25.93 -29.20
CA SER A 4 -16.85 -25.73 -28.29
C SER A 4 -16.71 -24.24 -27.98
N THR A 5 -17.58 -23.74 -27.09
CA THR A 5 -17.42 -22.40 -26.52
C THR A 5 -16.28 -22.41 -25.51
N SER A 6 -15.09 -21.99 -25.94
CA SER A 6 -13.92 -21.85 -25.08
C SER A 6 -14.14 -20.73 -24.04
N LYS A 7 -14.56 -21.10 -22.83
CA LYS A 7 -14.55 -20.20 -21.67
C LYS A 7 -13.09 -19.87 -21.32
N LYS A 8 -12.62 -18.68 -21.72
CA LYS A 8 -11.34 -18.12 -21.26
C LYS A 8 -11.31 -18.08 -19.72
N PRO A 9 -10.22 -18.51 -19.05
CA PRO A 9 -10.16 -18.45 -17.60
C PRO A 9 -10.12 -16.98 -17.18
N VAL A 10 -11.08 -16.59 -16.33
CA VAL A 10 -11.07 -15.28 -15.66
C VAL A 10 -9.76 -15.21 -14.88
N ARG A 11 -8.89 -14.25 -15.20
CA ARG A 11 -7.66 -13.98 -14.44
C ARG A 11 -8.07 -13.58 -13.02
N GLY A 12 -8.18 -14.58 -12.14
CA GLY A 12 -8.38 -14.39 -10.71
C GLY A 12 -7.24 -13.52 -10.20
N ARG A 13 -7.57 -12.45 -9.48
CA ARG A 13 -6.57 -11.65 -8.78
C ARG A 13 -5.77 -12.60 -7.89
N ALA A 14 -4.44 -12.58 -8.02
CA ALA A 14 -3.57 -13.38 -7.17
C ALA A 14 -3.96 -13.18 -5.70
N PRO A 15 -4.07 -14.25 -4.90
CA PRO A 15 -4.36 -14.12 -3.49
C PRO A 15 -3.31 -13.19 -2.88
N LYS A 16 -3.77 -12.10 -2.26
CA LYS A 16 -2.87 -11.22 -1.52
C LYS A 16 -2.44 -12.02 -0.31
N ASP A 17 -1.30 -12.72 -0.41
CA ASP A 17 -0.71 -13.44 0.70
C ASP A 17 -0.39 -12.44 1.81
N ASN A 18 -1.35 -12.28 2.71
CA ASN A 18 -1.22 -11.53 3.95
C ASN A 18 -0.38 -12.36 4.93
N GLY A 19 0.79 -12.83 4.50
CA GLY A 19 1.74 -13.65 5.25
C GLY A 19 2.36 -12.97 6.48
N ARG A 20 1.88 -11.77 6.84
CA ARG A 20 2.19 -11.17 8.13
C ARG A 20 1.41 -11.93 9.20
N LYS A 21 2.05 -12.95 9.78
CA LYS A 21 1.58 -13.60 11.01
C LYS A 21 1.35 -12.50 12.06
N ILE A 22 0.09 -12.16 12.31
CA ILE A 22 -0.28 -11.16 13.31
C ILE A 22 0.10 -11.75 14.66
N LYS A 23 1.24 -11.30 15.21
CA LYS A 23 1.66 -11.68 16.56
C LYS A 23 0.57 -11.21 17.52
N LYS A 24 0.02 -12.13 18.30
CA LYS A 24 -0.95 -11.79 19.35
C LYS A 24 -0.23 -10.91 20.36
N LYS A 25 -0.74 -9.70 20.59
CA LYS A 25 -0.23 -8.82 21.64
C LYS A 25 -0.56 -9.41 23.02
N GLY A 26 0.28 -9.13 24.01
CA GLY A 26 0.06 -9.56 25.39
C GLY A 26 -1.21 -8.94 25.97
N ASN A 27 -1.94 -9.70 26.79
CA ASN A 27 -3.17 -9.26 27.42
C ASN A 27 -2.86 -8.27 28.56
N LEU A 28 -3.30 -7.02 28.39
CA LEU A 28 -3.05 -5.94 29.36
C LEU A 28 -3.72 -6.21 30.72
N LEU A 29 -4.94 -6.77 30.73
CA LEU A 29 -5.67 -7.06 31.97
C LEU A 29 -4.98 -8.14 32.80
N ALA A 30 -4.44 -9.16 32.12
CA ALA A 30 -3.71 -10.24 32.77
C ALA A 30 -2.36 -9.77 33.32
N ALA A 31 -1.69 -8.84 32.63
CA ALA A 31 -0.44 -8.26 33.10
C ALA A 31 -0.63 -7.43 34.38
N GLU A 32 -1.73 -6.69 34.47
CA GLU A 32 -2.08 -5.87 35.64
C GLU A 32 -2.84 -6.65 36.74
N LYS A 33 -3.09 -7.96 36.53
CA LYS A 33 -3.85 -8.85 37.44
C LYS A 33 -5.22 -8.29 37.84
N ILE A 34 -5.92 -7.68 36.90
CA ILE A 34 -7.25 -7.13 37.13
C ILE A 34 -8.26 -8.24 36.89
N GLU A 35 -8.95 -8.64 37.97
CA GLU A 35 -9.96 -9.71 37.94
C GLU A 35 -11.36 -9.19 37.58
N TYR A 36 -11.70 -7.98 38.03
CA TYR A 36 -13.00 -7.36 37.81
C TYR A 36 -12.89 -6.03 37.06
N ILE A 37 -13.84 -5.77 36.17
CA ILE A 37 -13.87 -4.59 35.30
C ILE A 37 -15.11 -3.77 35.65
N ASP A 38 -14.93 -2.73 36.47
CA ASP A 38 -16.02 -1.81 36.82
C ASP A 38 -16.16 -0.69 35.77
N TYR A 39 -17.38 -0.19 35.59
CA TYR A 39 -17.68 0.98 34.76
C TYR A 39 -17.15 2.29 35.38
N LYS A 40 -16.86 2.28 36.68
CA LYS A 40 -16.34 3.43 37.43
C LYS A 40 -14.84 3.68 37.21
N ASP A 41 -14.10 2.67 36.77
CA ASP A 41 -12.65 2.77 36.56
C ASP A 41 -12.32 3.44 35.23
N ILE A 42 -12.57 4.74 35.14
CA ILE A 42 -12.43 5.56 33.92
C ILE A 42 -11.02 5.40 33.32
N ASN A 43 -9.99 5.41 34.15
CA ASN A 43 -8.59 5.28 33.72
C ASN A 43 -8.31 3.95 33.02
N LEU A 44 -8.88 2.86 33.53
CA LEU A 44 -8.75 1.54 32.93
C LEU A 44 -9.49 1.50 31.58
N LEU A 45 -10.76 1.91 31.56
CA LEU A 45 -11.61 1.88 30.37
C LEU A 45 -11.06 2.77 29.26
N GLN A 46 -10.47 3.91 29.59
CA GLN A 46 -9.90 4.85 28.63
C GLN A 46 -8.70 4.25 27.88
N ARG A 47 -7.90 3.36 28.50
CA ARG A 47 -6.82 2.62 27.81
C ARG A 47 -7.36 1.73 26.69
N PHE A 48 -8.55 1.13 26.91
CA PHE A 48 -9.26 0.30 25.93
C PHE A 48 -10.05 1.11 24.89
N MET A 49 -10.04 2.44 24.98
CA MET A 49 -10.64 3.34 24.00
C MET A 49 -9.58 3.98 23.08
N SER A 50 -9.99 4.31 21.87
CA SER A 50 -9.25 5.14 20.92
C SER A 50 -9.46 6.62 21.27
N ASP A 51 -8.57 7.49 20.78
CA ASP A 51 -8.67 8.95 20.92
C ASP A 51 -10.00 9.53 20.43
N ARG A 52 -10.67 8.84 19.50
CA ARG A 52 -12.03 9.18 19.01
C ARG A 52 -13.16 8.72 19.93
N SER A 53 -12.82 8.21 21.10
CA SER A 53 -13.75 7.57 22.02
C SER A 53 -14.44 6.34 21.41
N LYS A 54 -13.74 5.58 20.57
CA LYS A 54 -14.22 4.28 20.05
C LYS A 54 -13.61 3.13 20.84
N ILE A 55 -14.35 2.06 21.08
CA ILE A 55 -13.81 0.85 21.74
C ILE A 55 -12.78 0.21 20.81
N LYS A 56 -11.55 -0.04 21.32
CA LYS A 56 -10.50 -0.71 20.55
C LYS A 56 -10.84 -2.19 20.33
N ALA A 57 -10.44 -2.71 19.17
CA ALA A 57 -10.63 -4.12 18.86
C ALA A 57 -9.76 -5.01 19.77
N LYS A 58 -10.29 -6.19 20.12
CA LYS A 58 -9.61 -7.21 20.93
C LYS A 58 -8.18 -7.51 20.44
N THR A 59 -7.97 -7.58 19.13
CA THR A 59 -6.67 -7.88 18.51
C THR A 59 -5.56 -6.88 18.85
N LEU A 60 -5.93 -5.63 19.20
CA LEU A 60 -4.96 -4.60 19.57
C LEU A 60 -4.44 -4.78 21.00
N ASN A 61 -5.26 -5.35 21.88
CA ASN A 61 -4.98 -5.41 23.32
C ASN A 61 -4.72 -6.84 23.83
N GLY A 62 -4.99 -7.87 23.01
CA GLY A 62 -4.72 -9.27 23.38
C GLY A 62 -5.74 -9.89 24.33
N ASN A 63 -6.85 -9.20 24.63
CA ASN A 63 -7.86 -9.66 25.58
C ASN A 63 -8.57 -10.95 25.14
N THR A 64 -9.15 -11.70 26.08
CA THR A 64 -10.03 -12.83 25.74
C THR A 64 -11.39 -12.33 25.22
N VAL A 65 -12.20 -13.24 24.65
CA VAL A 65 -13.55 -12.86 24.16
C VAL A 65 -14.47 -12.46 25.30
N GLN A 66 -14.38 -13.13 26.45
CA GLN A 66 -15.18 -12.85 27.65
C GLN A 66 -14.83 -11.47 28.22
N GLN A 67 -13.55 -11.21 28.46
CA GLN A 67 -13.06 -9.91 28.92
C GLN A 67 -13.46 -8.77 27.97
N GLN A 68 -13.41 -9.00 26.64
CA GLN A 68 -13.84 -7.99 25.68
C GLN A 68 -15.34 -7.67 25.79
N ARG A 69 -16.19 -8.68 26.07
CA ARG A 69 -17.63 -8.47 26.28
C ARG A 69 -17.88 -7.69 27.57
N GLU A 70 -17.21 -8.06 28.65
CA GLU A 70 -17.27 -7.34 29.94
C GLU A 70 -16.82 -5.89 29.80
N LEU A 71 -15.67 -5.64 29.16
CA LEU A 71 -15.20 -4.29 28.82
C LEU A 71 -16.21 -3.52 27.99
N ALA A 72 -16.81 -4.15 26.98
CA ALA A 72 -17.78 -3.47 26.13
C ALA A 72 -19.04 -3.08 26.91
N THR A 73 -19.52 -3.93 27.83
CA THR A 73 -20.65 -3.63 28.71
C THR A 73 -20.29 -2.52 29.70
N ALA A 74 -19.13 -2.62 30.36
CA ALA A 74 -18.65 -1.60 31.30
C ALA A 74 -18.50 -0.23 30.61
N ILE A 75 -17.93 -0.17 29.41
CA ILE A 75 -17.81 1.08 28.64
C ILE A 75 -19.18 1.64 28.26
N LYS A 76 -20.15 0.80 27.90
CA LYS A 76 -21.51 1.26 27.58
C LYS A 76 -22.18 1.85 28.81
N ASN A 77 -22.15 1.14 29.93
CA ASN A 77 -22.69 1.62 31.20
C ASN A 77 -22.02 2.93 31.64
N ALA A 78 -20.70 3.03 31.53
CA ALA A 78 -19.95 4.25 31.84
C ALA A 78 -20.36 5.45 30.96
N ARG A 79 -20.76 5.21 29.71
CA ARG A 79 -21.28 6.27 28.82
C ARG A 79 -22.70 6.68 29.16
N GLU A 80 -23.54 5.74 29.57
CA GLU A 80 -24.88 6.02 30.08
C GLU A 80 -24.82 6.86 31.36
N MET A 81 -23.85 6.56 32.24
CA MET A 81 -23.56 7.35 33.44
C MET A 81 -22.78 8.65 33.18
N ALA A 82 -22.58 9.03 31.91
CA ALA A 82 -21.84 10.22 31.48
C ALA A 82 -20.38 10.33 32.00
N LEU A 83 -19.78 9.22 32.45
CA LEU A 83 -18.36 9.17 32.85
C LEU A 83 -17.42 9.18 31.64
N LEU A 84 -17.88 8.63 30.51
CA LEU A 84 -17.12 8.55 29.26
C LEU A 84 -17.88 9.16 28.07
N PRO A 85 -17.19 9.85 27.15
CA PRO A 85 -17.82 10.43 25.97
C PRO A 85 -18.15 9.39 24.89
N TYR A 86 -19.26 9.59 24.18
CA TYR A 86 -19.62 8.80 23.00
C TYR A 86 -18.77 9.12 21.78
N THR A 87 -18.43 10.39 21.57
CA THR A 87 -17.63 10.86 20.44
C THR A 87 -16.67 11.94 20.88
N LYS A 88 -15.47 11.93 20.33
CA LYS A 88 -14.52 13.04 20.44
C LYS A 88 -14.15 13.48 19.03
N ARG A 89 -14.42 14.74 18.70
CA ARG A 89 -13.90 15.34 17.47
C ARG A 89 -12.39 15.46 17.62
N VAL A 90 -11.66 14.68 16.83
CA VAL A 90 -10.24 14.95 16.61
C VAL A 90 -10.20 16.01 15.54
N ALA A 91 -9.55 17.14 15.82
CA ALA A 91 -9.26 18.12 14.79
C ALA A 91 -8.34 17.43 13.76
N SER A 92 -8.93 16.81 12.74
CA SER A 92 -8.19 16.45 11.55
C SER A 92 -7.87 17.77 10.88
N ALA A 93 -6.74 18.37 11.24
CA ALA A 93 -6.07 19.33 10.37
C ALA A 93 -6.08 18.69 8.99
N GLY A 94 -6.72 19.34 8.02
CA GLY A 94 -7.12 18.75 6.75
C GLY A 94 -5.99 17.97 6.10
N ARG A 95 -5.94 16.65 6.30
CA ARG A 95 -5.19 15.72 5.44
C ARG A 95 -6.00 15.48 4.19
N GLY A 96 -6.22 16.57 3.48
CA GLY A 96 -6.81 16.67 2.17
C GLY A 96 -6.04 17.76 1.46
N GLY A 97 -4.72 17.58 1.34
CA GLY A 97 -3.97 18.32 0.33
C GLY A 97 -4.62 18.06 -1.03
N PRO A 98 -4.55 19.02 -1.97
CA PRO A 98 -5.17 18.88 -3.28
C PRO A 98 -4.82 17.52 -3.88
N ARG A 99 -5.83 16.70 -4.21
CA ARG A 99 -5.58 15.46 -4.94
C ARG A 99 -4.95 15.87 -6.26
N GLY A 100 -3.66 15.59 -6.42
CA GLY A 100 -2.93 15.87 -7.65
C GLY A 100 -3.63 15.26 -8.86
N PRO A 101 -3.39 15.78 -10.07
CA PRO A 101 -4.02 15.28 -11.28
C PRO A 101 -3.78 13.77 -11.43
N ARG A 102 -4.82 13.01 -11.83
CA ARG A 102 -4.64 11.61 -12.23
C ARG A 102 -3.71 11.61 -13.46
N GLY A 103 -2.55 10.98 -13.33
CA GLY A 103 -1.57 10.87 -14.41
C GLY A 103 -2.16 10.22 -15.67
N PRO A 104 -1.55 10.48 -16.84
CA PRO A 104 -2.05 10.00 -18.12
C PRO A 104 -2.08 8.47 -18.19
N ARG A 105 -3.11 7.94 -18.85
CA ARG A 105 -3.34 6.51 -19.05
C ARG A 105 -2.39 6.04 -20.16
N ASN A 106 -1.45 5.15 -19.83
CA ASN A 106 -0.45 4.62 -20.76
C ASN A 106 -1.12 4.09 -22.04
N SER A 107 -1.01 4.82 -23.16
CA SER A 107 -1.48 4.42 -24.49
C SER A 107 -0.29 4.04 -25.35
N GLU A 108 0.57 3.15 -24.86
CA GLU A 108 1.61 2.55 -25.68
C GLU A 108 1.03 1.29 -26.35
N SER A 109 0.23 1.50 -27.39
CA SER A 109 0.02 0.48 -28.44
C SER A 109 0.76 0.95 -29.68
N GLY A 110 2.08 0.92 -29.61
CA GLY A 110 2.99 1.20 -30.71
C GLY A 110 3.85 -0.02 -30.99
N ASN A 111 3.43 -0.83 -31.97
CA ASN A 111 4.37 -1.49 -32.87
C ASN A 111 3.61 -1.78 -34.17
N ARG A 112 3.43 -0.72 -34.96
CA ARG A 112 3.13 -0.83 -36.40
C ARG A 112 4.47 -0.65 -37.09
N ASP A 113 4.98 -1.77 -37.56
CA ASP A 113 5.97 -1.95 -38.62
C ASP A 113 6.57 -0.64 -39.16
N GLU A 114 7.77 -0.30 -38.69
CA GLU A 114 8.67 0.62 -39.37
C GLU A 114 9.03 0.03 -40.74
N VAL A 115 8.36 0.48 -41.80
CA VAL A 115 8.82 0.24 -43.17
C VAL A 115 10.12 1.02 -43.39
N LYS A 116 11.24 0.30 -43.43
CA LYS A 116 12.54 0.85 -43.76
C LYS A 116 12.52 1.36 -45.21
N ASN A 117 12.78 2.66 -45.37
CA ASN A 117 12.98 3.32 -46.66
C ASN A 117 14.05 2.56 -47.48
N VAL A 118 13.71 2.19 -48.72
CA VAL A 118 14.59 1.40 -49.62
C VAL A 118 15.48 2.31 -50.48
N ASP A 119 15.32 3.64 -50.39
CA ASP A 119 15.95 4.58 -51.32
C ASP A 119 17.42 4.94 -50.98
N ALA A 120 18.00 4.43 -49.90
CA ALA A 120 19.37 4.78 -49.49
C ALA A 120 20.46 3.79 -49.95
N VAL A 121 20.10 2.64 -50.54
CA VAL A 121 21.05 1.58 -50.92
C VAL A 121 21.61 1.77 -52.34
N VAL A 122 20.98 2.60 -53.18
CA VAL A 122 21.34 2.75 -54.60
C VAL A 122 22.44 3.78 -54.88
N ASP A 123 22.77 4.67 -53.94
CA ASP A 123 23.73 5.77 -54.17
C ASP A 123 25.17 5.51 -53.68
N ALA A 124 25.43 4.39 -53.00
CA ALA A 124 26.73 4.12 -52.36
C ALA A 124 27.69 3.23 -53.18
N VAL A 125 27.29 2.81 -54.40
CA VAL A 125 28.08 1.86 -55.21
C VAL A 125 28.94 2.53 -56.29
N ASP A 126 28.87 3.87 -56.44
CA ASP A 126 29.44 4.56 -57.61
C ASP A 126 30.51 5.62 -57.29
N THR A 127 31.15 5.60 -56.12
CA THR A 127 32.36 6.40 -55.89
C THR A 127 33.50 5.55 -55.34
N GLY A 128 34.46 5.30 -56.22
CA GLY A 128 35.58 4.38 -56.05
C GLY A 128 36.43 4.64 -54.81
N ILE A 129 36.81 3.54 -54.18
CA ILE A 129 37.78 3.45 -53.12
C ILE A 129 39.18 3.62 -53.73
N GLU A 130 39.96 4.58 -53.23
CA GLU A 130 41.41 4.49 -53.20
C GLU A 130 41.87 4.65 -51.74
N VAL A 131 42.66 3.67 -51.30
CA VAL A 131 43.27 3.59 -49.98
C VAL A 131 44.74 3.85 -50.21
N ASP A 132 45.33 4.87 -49.57
CA ASP A 132 46.77 4.99 -49.52
C ASP A 132 47.26 5.38 -48.10
N THR A 133 47.88 4.36 -47.52
CA THR A 133 49.13 4.31 -46.74
C THR A 133 49.40 5.25 -45.53
N ILE A 134 49.91 4.56 -44.51
CA ILE A 134 50.33 4.96 -43.17
C ILE A 134 51.64 5.75 -43.20
N GLU A 135 51.76 6.83 -42.41
CA GLU A 135 53.02 7.19 -41.72
C GLU A 135 52.74 7.85 -40.35
N ASP A 136 53.37 7.30 -39.32
CA ASP A 136 53.47 7.80 -37.95
C ASP A 136 54.31 9.08 -37.87
N THR A 137 53.96 10.07 -37.04
CA THR A 137 54.93 10.93 -36.32
C THR A 137 54.32 11.66 -35.10
N ALA A 138 54.70 11.15 -33.92
CA ALA A 138 55.25 11.84 -32.74
C ALA A 138 54.99 13.35 -32.44
N THR A 139 54.64 13.60 -31.16
CA THR A 139 55.06 14.73 -30.27
C THR A 139 54.50 16.12 -30.63
N THR A 140 53.81 16.86 -29.72
CA THR A 140 54.43 17.61 -28.60
C THR A 140 53.33 18.23 -27.73
N GLU A 141 53.68 18.38 -26.45
CA GLU A 141 53.02 19.03 -25.33
C GLU A 141 52.83 20.56 -25.48
N GLU A 142 52.47 21.18 -24.34
CA GLU A 142 52.32 22.62 -24.03
C GLU A 142 50.90 23.15 -24.20
N GLY A 143 50.26 23.78 -23.22
CA GLY A 143 50.65 24.24 -21.88
C GLY A 143 49.50 25.06 -21.32
#